data_AF-Q6CUY4-F1
#
_entry.id   AF-Q6CUY4-F1
#
_cell.length_a   1.000
_cell.length_b   1.000
_cell.length_c   1.000
_cell.angle_alpha   90.00
_cell.angle_beta   90.00
_cell.angle_gamma   90.00
#
_symmetry.space_group_name_H-M   'P 1'
#
loop_
_entity.id
_entity.type
_entity.pdbx_description
1 polymer ?
#
loop_
_entity_poly.entity_id
_entity_poly.type
_entity_poly.pdbx_seq_one_letter_code
_entity_poly.pdbx_strand_id
1 'polypeptide(L)'
;MSHAIVKRKQLETRICNHHRIYCSAFIILLIGIILKVLPLHNCFTLLMLSRSCSRILSLNLSKQFYRTMNSTGKWNPSLTSEQLRVLRDKGTERPNTGNYLHNKQTGIYSCANCDLPIYKSETKFDSGCGWPAFYDAIPGSLTFTRDESFGMVRIEICCSRCGGHMGHVFEGEGWQKILNLPTDQRHCVNSCSLNFKEG
;
A
#
# COMPACT_ATOMS: atom_id res chain seq x y z
N MET A 1 -26.26 -20.43 8.66
CA MET A 1 -25.26 -19.34 8.59
C MET A 1 -25.85 -17.99 8.12
N SER A 2 -27.11 -17.69 8.43
CA SER A 2 -27.85 -16.54 7.89
C SER A 2 -28.24 -15.48 8.93
N HIS A 3 -28.19 -15.80 10.24
CA HIS A 3 -28.58 -14.86 11.31
C HIS A 3 -27.48 -13.85 11.70
N ALA A 4 -26.20 -14.19 11.55
CA ALA A 4 -25.08 -13.32 11.94
C ALA A 4 -24.87 -12.15 10.96
N ILE A 5 -25.19 -12.34 9.69
CA ILE A 5 -25.04 -11.35 8.62
C ILE A 5 -26.12 -10.27 8.74
N VAL A 6 -27.35 -10.64 9.12
CA VAL A 6 -28.46 -9.70 9.32
C VAL A 6 -28.21 -8.80 10.55
N LYS A 7 -27.67 -9.36 11.65
CA LYS A 7 -27.35 -8.57 12.86
C LYS A 7 -26.22 -7.54 12.62
N ARG A 8 -25.22 -7.85 11.78
CA ARG A 8 -24.15 -6.90 11.42
C ARG A 8 -24.68 -5.71 10.61
N LYS A 9 -25.52 -5.95 9.60
CA LYS A 9 -26.12 -4.88 8.79
C LYS A 9 -27.00 -3.92 9.60
N GLN A 10 -27.71 -4.43 10.61
CA GLN A 10 -28.54 -3.59 11.51
C GLN A 10 -27.72 -2.76 12.51
N LEU A 11 -26.53 -3.23 12.92
CA LEU A 11 -25.65 -2.48 13.82
C LEU A 11 -24.91 -1.36 13.08
N GLU A 12 -24.45 -1.62 11.85
CA GLU A 12 -23.79 -0.63 10.98
C GLU A 12 -24.70 0.54 10.60
N THR A 13 -25.99 0.29 10.35
CA THR A 13 -26.98 1.34 10.04
C THR A 13 -27.33 2.22 11.24
N ARG A 14 -27.32 1.67 12.47
CA ARG A 14 -27.57 2.46 13.70
C ARG A 14 -26.40 3.40 14.02
N ILE A 15 -25.16 2.95 13.83
CA ILE A 15 -23.96 3.77 14.07
C ILE A 15 -23.88 4.93 13.06
N CYS A 16 -24.23 4.68 11.79
CA CYS A 16 -24.20 5.69 10.73
C CYS A 16 -25.26 6.80 10.96
N ASN A 17 -26.47 6.44 11.42
CA ASN A 17 -27.52 7.42 11.70
C ASN A 17 -27.25 8.24 12.96
N HIS A 18 -26.60 7.66 13.99
CA HIS A 18 -26.22 8.40 15.19
C HIS A 18 -25.16 9.47 14.83
N HIS A 19 -24.10 9.11 14.10
CA HIS A 19 -23.04 10.05 13.71
C HIS A 19 -23.53 11.23 12.84
N ARG A 20 -24.61 11.04 12.07
CA ARG A 20 -25.21 12.07 11.21
C ARG A 20 -25.99 13.14 12.00
N ILE A 21 -26.46 12.81 13.20
CA ILE A 21 -27.24 13.71 14.08
C ILE A 21 -26.31 14.57 14.95
N TYR A 22 -25.20 14.02 15.45
CA TYR A 22 -24.23 14.81 16.24
C TYR A 22 -23.39 15.77 15.38
N CYS A 23 -23.14 15.41 14.11
CA CYS A 23 -22.38 16.27 13.19
C CYS A 23 -23.21 17.50 12.75
N SER A 24 -24.53 17.36 12.61
CA SER A 24 -25.42 18.48 12.25
C SER A 24 -25.69 19.43 13.43
N ALA A 25 -25.80 18.92 14.66
CA ALA A 25 -26.00 19.75 15.85
C ALA A 25 -24.78 20.65 16.19
N PHE A 26 -23.57 20.16 15.98
CA PHE A 26 -22.34 20.92 16.26
C PHE A 26 -22.08 22.03 15.23
N ILE A 27 -22.45 21.79 13.96
CA ILE A 27 -22.33 22.78 12.88
C ILE A 27 -23.33 23.94 13.09
N ILE A 28 -24.55 23.65 13.54
CA ILE A 28 -25.57 24.69 13.79
C ILE A 28 -25.18 25.59 14.98
N LEU A 29 -24.56 25.01 16.03
CA LEU A 29 -24.10 25.78 17.20
C LEU A 29 -22.92 26.71 16.85
N LEU A 30 -22.01 26.28 15.97
CA LEU A 30 -20.87 27.10 15.51
C LEU A 30 -21.30 28.22 14.55
N ILE A 31 -22.28 27.98 13.67
CA ILE A 31 -22.83 29.01 12.77
C ILE A 31 -23.56 30.13 13.57
N GLY A 32 -24.23 29.78 14.67
CA GLY A 32 -24.93 30.74 15.53
C GLY A 32 -24.00 31.70 16.30
N ILE A 33 -22.75 31.29 16.58
CA ILE A 33 -21.75 32.13 17.24
C ILE A 33 -21.07 33.08 16.23
N ILE A 34 -20.84 32.61 15.00
CA ILE A 34 -20.20 33.40 13.94
C ILE A 34 -21.10 34.55 13.43
N LEU A 35 -22.43 34.39 13.46
CA LEU A 35 -23.38 35.41 13.02
C LEU A 35 -23.57 36.60 13.98
N LYS A 36 -22.94 36.60 15.17
CA LYS A 36 -23.09 37.68 16.16
C LYS A 36 -21.89 38.64 16.27
N VAL A 37 -20.79 38.42 15.55
CA VAL A 37 -19.51 39.12 15.85
C VAL A 37 -18.90 39.87 14.65
N LEU A 38 -19.54 39.96 13.48
CA LEU A 38 -18.95 40.68 12.35
C LEU A 38 -19.89 41.76 11.81
N PRO A 39 -19.49 43.06 11.84
CA PRO A 39 -20.28 44.12 11.26
C PRO A 39 -20.29 43.98 9.73
N LEU A 40 -21.46 44.23 9.17
CA LEU A 40 -21.85 44.12 7.76
C LEU A 40 -21.05 45.03 6.81
N HIS A 41 -19.74 44.85 6.62
CA HIS A 41 -19.03 45.54 5.55
C HIS A 41 -17.97 44.63 4.91
N ASN A 42 -18.12 44.45 3.60
CA ASN A 42 -17.23 43.77 2.64
C ASN A 42 -17.33 42.23 2.51
N CYS A 43 -18.49 41.76 2.04
CA CYS A 43 -18.73 40.40 1.57
C CYS A 43 -18.29 40.18 0.11
N PHE A 44 -17.01 40.40 -0.23
CA PHE A 44 -16.51 40.04 -1.57
C PHE A 44 -15.16 39.31 -1.59
N THR A 45 -14.55 39.00 -0.44
CA THR A 45 -13.23 38.34 -0.37
C THR A 45 -13.21 37.09 0.51
N LEU A 46 -14.36 36.43 0.73
CA LEU A 46 -14.43 35.22 1.57
C LEU A 46 -15.19 34.03 0.94
N LEU A 47 -15.16 33.88 -0.40
CA LEU A 47 -15.74 32.71 -1.07
C LEU A 47 -14.76 31.90 -1.94
N MET A 48 -13.46 32.23 -1.93
CA MET A 48 -12.44 31.52 -2.72
C MET A 48 -11.40 30.73 -1.90
N LEU A 49 -11.43 30.80 -0.56
CA LEU A 49 -10.48 30.08 0.30
C LEU A 49 -11.05 28.81 0.97
N SER A 50 -12.37 28.58 0.93
CA SER A 50 -13.01 27.42 1.61
C SER A 50 -13.03 26.14 0.77
N ARG A 51 -13.02 26.25 -0.57
CA ARG A 51 -13.11 25.08 -1.47
C ARG A 51 -11.78 24.34 -1.61
N SER A 52 -10.66 25.06 -1.56
CA SER A 52 -9.31 24.47 -1.68
C SER A 52 -8.89 23.74 -0.41
N CYS A 53 -9.23 24.26 0.77
CA CYS A 53 -8.90 23.64 2.06
C CYS A 53 -9.65 22.31 2.27
N SER A 54 -10.94 22.26 1.91
CA SER A 54 -11.78 21.05 2.06
C SER A 54 -11.28 19.87 1.21
N ARG A 55 -10.79 20.13 -0.01
CA ARG A 55 -10.25 19.11 -0.92
C ARG A 55 -8.89 18.59 -0.47
N ILE A 56 -7.99 19.50 -0.06
CA ILE A 56 -6.67 19.14 0.49
C ILE A 56 -6.81 18.34 1.78
N LEU A 57 -7.74 18.73 2.67
CA LEU A 57 -8.04 17.99 3.89
C LEU A 57 -8.59 16.59 3.58
N SER A 58 -9.51 16.47 2.62
CA SER A 58 -10.08 15.16 2.22
C SER A 58 -9.06 14.19 1.61
N LEU A 59 -8.06 14.69 0.86
CA LEU A 59 -7.00 13.87 0.28
C LEU A 59 -5.97 13.44 1.32
N ASN A 60 -5.63 14.31 2.27
CA ASN A 60 -4.73 13.94 3.37
C ASN A 60 -5.38 12.95 4.33
N LEU A 61 -6.69 13.11 4.61
CA LEU A 61 -7.42 12.18 5.46
C LEU A 61 -7.58 10.79 4.81
N SER A 62 -7.82 10.72 3.50
CA SER A 62 -7.89 9.44 2.78
C SER A 62 -6.53 8.74 2.70
N LYS A 63 -5.43 9.50 2.49
CA LYS A 63 -4.07 8.97 2.49
C LYS A 63 -3.64 8.48 3.88
N GLN A 64 -4.04 9.20 4.93
CA GLN A 64 -3.78 8.82 6.31
C GLN A 64 -4.63 7.61 6.74
N PHE A 65 -5.90 7.56 6.35
CA PHE A 65 -6.76 6.39 6.59
C PHE A 65 -6.28 5.15 5.81
N TYR A 66 -5.82 5.31 4.57
CA TYR A 66 -5.18 4.24 3.80
C TYR A 66 -3.87 3.75 4.45
N ARG A 67 -3.02 4.67 4.95
CA ARG A 67 -1.82 4.32 5.74
C ARG A 67 -2.18 3.60 7.03
N THR A 68 -3.19 4.03 7.76
CA THR A 68 -3.59 3.40 9.02
C THR A 68 -4.27 2.05 8.80
N MET A 69 -5.08 1.87 7.75
CA MET A 69 -5.65 0.58 7.37
C MET A 69 -4.56 -0.41 6.94
N ASN A 70 -3.57 0.04 6.17
CA ASN A 70 -2.44 -0.79 5.75
C ASN A 70 -1.37 -0.97 6.83
N SER A 71 -1.30 -0.11 7.84
CA SER A 71 -0.39 -0.28 8.99
C SER A 71 -0.90 -1.25 10.06
N THR A 72 -2.09 -1.85 9.86
CA THR A 72 -2.66 -2.83 10.81
C THR A 72 -2.15 -4.25 10.63
N GLY A 73 -1.26 -4.50 9.66
CA GLY A 73 -0.61 -5.80 9.49
C GLY A 73 0.05 -6.24 10.80
N LYS A 74 -0.30 -7.44 11.30
CA LYS A 74 0.45 -8.06 12.39
C LYS A 74 1.87 -8.32 11.88
N TRP A 75 2.84 -7.62 12.45
CA TRP A 75 4.26 -7.76 12.12
C TRP A 75 4.87 -8.86 12.98
N ASN A 76 5.60 -9.77 12.35
CA ASN A 76 6.31 -10.83 13.05
C ASN A 76 7.40 -10.19 13.94
N PRO A 77 7.41 -10.46 15.27
CA PRO A 77 8.39 -9.88 16.19
C PRO A 77 9.84 -10.33 15.90
N SER A 78 10.04 -11.39 15.12
CA SER A 78 11.38 -11.85 14.72
C SER A 78 11.96 -11.09 13.53
N LEU A 79 11.22 -10.16 12.92
CA LEU A 79 11.73 -9.36 11.80
C LEU A 79 12.90 -8.49 12.26
N THR A 80 13.97 -8.48 11.46
CA THR A 80 15.07 -7.55 11.68
C THR A 80 14.62 -6.10 11.42
N SER A 81 15.38 -5.14 11.93
CA SER A 81 15.12 -3.72 11.68
C SER A 81 15.07 -3.37 10.19
N GLU A 82 15.91 -4.02 9.38
CA GLU A 82 15.93 -3.82 7.93
C GLU A 82 14.66 -4.36 7.26
N GLN A 83 14.23 -5.56 7.65
CA GLN A 83 12.99 -6.15 7.13
C GLN A 83 11.77 -5.31 7.51
N LEU A 84 11.72 -4.80 8.75
CA LEU A 84 10.67 -3.87 9.17
C LEU A 84 10.69 -2.58 8.35
N ARG A 85 11.87 -1.98 8.15
CA ARG A 85 12.02 -0.77 7.34
C ARG A 85 11.49 -0.96 5.93
N VAL A 86 11.80 -2.08 5.30
CA VAL A 86 11.34 -2.38 3.93
C VAL A 86 9.86 -2.73 3.92
N LEU A 87 9.43 -3.75 4.68
CA LEU A 87 8.07 -4.29 4.60
C LEU A 87 7.00 -3.32 5.14
N ARG A 88 7.27 -2.65 6.26
CA ARG A 88 6.30 -1.76 6.94
C ARG A 88 6.45 -0.32 6.48
N ASP A 89 7.69 0.18 6.47
CA ASP A 89 7.97 1.60 6.24
C ASP A 89 8.22 1.92 4.75
N LYS A 90 8.02 0.93 3.86
CA LYS A 90 8.19 1.03 2.40
C LYS A 90 9.57 1.52 1.98
N GLY A 91 10.58 1.16 2.76
CA GLY A 91 11.98 1.41 2.42
C GLY A 91 12.44 0.53 1.26
N THR A 92 13.66 0.80 0.79
CA THR A 92 14.35 -0.02 -0.21
C THR A 92 15.71 -0.41 0.36
N GLU A 93 16.11 -1.67 0.21
CA GLU A 93 17.46 -2.12 0.57
C GLU A 93 18.48 -1.53 -0.41
N ARG A 94 19.74 -1.41 0.02
CA ARG A 94 20.80 -0.91 -0.87
C ARG A 94 20.99 -1.87 -2.06
N PRO A 95 21.20 -1.37 -3.29
CA PRO A 95 21.47 -2.25 -4.42
C PRO A 95 22.74 -3.08 -4.17
N ASN A 96 22.74 -4.31 -4.69
CA ASN A 96 23.85 -5.26 -4.63
C ASN A 96 24.19 -5.80 -3.23
N THR A 97 23.31 -5.62 -2.23
CA THR A 97 23.56 -6.13 -0.86
C THR A 97 22.64 -7.27 -0.42
N GLY A 98 21.59 -7.57 -1.20
CA GLY A 98 20.58 -8.55 -0.81
C GLY A 98 21.07 -10.01 -0.89
N ASN A 99 20.80 -10.80 0.15
CA ASN A 99 21.19 -12.21 0.25
C ASN A 99 20.70 -13.07 -0.94
N TYR A 100 19.53 -12.75 -1.47
CA TYR A 100 18.89 -13.51 -2.54
C TYR A 100 19.14 -12.96 -3.93
N LEU A 101 19.94 -11.89 -4.08
CA LEU A 101 20.25 -11.29 -5.37
C LEU A 101 20.83 -12.33 -6.33
N HIS A 102 21.87 -13.04 -5.89
CA HIS A 102 22.57 -14.05 -6.69
C HIS A 102 22.15 -15.49 -6.36
N ASN A 103 21.08 -15.68 -5.57
CA ASN A 103 20.59 -17.04 -5.28
C ASN A 103 20.10 -17.72 -6.57
N LYS A 104 20.53 -18.96 -6.78
CA LYS A 104 20.19 -19.84 -7.92
C LYS A 104 19.65 -21.21 -7.49
N GLN A 105 19.47 -21.43 -6.19
CA GLN A 105 18.91 -22.67 -5.67
C GLN A 105 17.44 -22.84 -6.11
N THR A 106 17.03 -24.09 -6.30
CA THR A 106 15.64 -24.44 -6.60
C THR A 106 14.80 -24.38 -5.34
N GLY A 107 13.65 -23.70 -5.39
CA GLY A 107 12.79 -23.56 -4.22
C GLY A 107 11.76 -22.45 -4.33
N ILE A 108 11.22 -22.06 -3.19
CA ILE A 108 10.14 -21.07 -3.07
C ILE A 108 10.61 -19.87 -2.25
N TYR A 109 10.31 -18.68 -2.75
CA TYR A 109 10.46 -17.44 -2.01
C TYR A 109 9.11 -17.07 -1.38
N SER A 110 9.10 -16.87 -0.08
CA SER A 110 7.92 -16.48 0.69
C SER A 110 8.08 -15.09 1.30
N CYS A 111 6.97 -14.45 1.67
CA CYS A 111 7.00 -13.17 2.37
C CYS A 111 7.69 -13.32 3.73
N ALA A 112 8.71 -12.50 4.00
CA ALA A 112 9.46 -12.56 5.25
C ALA A 112 8.60 -12.33 6.52
N ASN A 113 7.46 -11.63 6.40
CA ASN A 113 6.56 -11.38 7.53
C ASN A 113 5.59 -12.52 7.83
N CYS A 114 4.98 -13.11 6.80
CA CYS A 114 3.79 -13.97 6.97
C CYS A 114 3.88 -15.32 6.24
N ASP A 115 5.05 -15.63 5.69
CA ASP A 115 5.40 -16.88 5.01
C ASP A 115 4.49 -17.27 3.84
N LEU A 116 3.68 -16.34 3.32
CA LEU A 116 2.92 -16.56 2.09
C LEU A 116 3.90 -16.83 0.94
N PRO A 117 3.79 -17.94 0.20
CA PRO A 117 4.57 -18.17 -1.01
C PRO A 117 4.30 -17.08 -2.05
N ILE A 118 5.35 -16.47 -2.58
CA ILE A 118 5.26 -15.37 -3.55
C ILE A 118 5.86 -15.76 -4.90
N TYR A 119 7.07 -16.31 -4.92
CA TYR A 119 7.79 -16.62 -6.16
C TYR A 119 8.32 -18.05 -6.17
N LYS A 120 8.39 -18.64 -7.36
CA LYS A 120 9.14 -19.88 -7.61
C LYS A 120 10.53 -19.52 -8.14
N SER A 121 11.56 -20.28 -7.79
CA SER A 121 12.92 -20.08 -8.32
C SER A 121 12.99 -20.08 -9.84
N GLU A 122 12.13 -20.85 -10.52
CA GLU A 122 11.99 -20.91 -11.99
C GLU A 122 11.61 -19.57 -12.62
N THR A 123 11.00 -18.67 -11.85
CA THR A 123 10.61 -17.34 -12.31
C THR A 123 11.71 -16.30 -12.15
N LYS A 124 12.78 -16.65 -11.42
CA LYS A 124 13.89 -15.75 -11.11
C LYS A 124 14.84 -15.64 -12.29
N PHE A 125 15.27 -14.42 -12.61
CA PHE A 125 16.27 -14.17 -13.65
C PHE A 125 17.24 -13.07 -13.22
N ASP A 126 18.37 -12.97 -13.93
CA ASP A 126 19.33 -11.88 -13.71
C ASP A 126 18.99 -10.71 -14.62
N SER A 127 18.56 -9.59 -14.00
CA SER A 127 18.24 -8.35 -14.71
C SER A 127 19.34 -7.30 -14.62
N GLY A 128 20.39 -7.53 -13.83
CA GLY A 128 21.41 -6.52 -13.53
C GLY A 128 20.92 -5.31 -12.72
N CYS A 129 19.68 -5.30 -12.22
CA CYS A 129 19.12 -4.12 -11.53
C CYS A 129 19.66 -3.91 -10.10
N GLY A 130 20.37 -4.88 -9.53
CA GLY A 130 20.92 -4.82 -8.17
C GLY A 130 20.01 -5.37 -7.08
N TRP A 131 18.82 -5.86 -7.44
CA TRP A 131 17.89 -6.58 -6.56
C TRP A 131 17.41 -7.88 -7.22
N PRO A 132 16.93 -8.87 -6.43
CA PRO A 132 16.23 -10.02 -6.98
C PRO A 132 15.15 -9.63 -8.01
N ALA A 133 15.15 -10.31 -9.16
CA ALA A 133 14.19 -10.09 -10.23
C ALA A 133 13.44 -11.36 -10.60
N PHE A 134 12.13 -11.24 -10.77
CA PHE A 134 11.24 -12.34 -11.17
C PHE A 134 10.32 -11.90 -12.30
N TYR A 135 9.98 -12.78 -13.24
CA TYR A 135 9.08 -12.44 -14.36
C TYR A 135 7.61 -12.78 -14.09
N ASP A 136 7.32 -13.58 -13.07
CA ASP A 136 5.96 -13.97 -12.70
C ASP A 136 5.90 -14.28 -11.20
N ALA A 137 4.71 -14.17 -10.60
CA ALA A 137 4.47 -14.48 -9.19
C ALA A 137 3.40 -15.57 -9.05
N ILE A 138 3.35 -16.22 -7.90
CA ILE A 138 2.27 -17.16 -7.58
C ILE A 138 0.94 -16.41 -7.64
N PRO A 139 -0.07 -16.89 -8.41
CA PRO A 139 -1.33 -16.18 -8.59
C PRO A 139 -2.01 -15.82 -7.25
N GLY A 140 -2.40 -14.56 -7.11
CA GLY A 140 -3.06 -14.03 -5.91
C GLY A 140 -2.14 -13.79 -4.71
N SER A 141 -0.83 -14.00 -4.84
CA SER A 141 0.13 -13.75 -3.75
C SER A 141 0.52 -12.27 -3.56
N LEU A 142 0.25 -11.44 -4.57
CA LEU A 142 0.62 -10.03 -4.64
C LEU A 142 -0.58 -9.11 -4.88
N THR A 143 -0.45 -7.89 -4.40
CA THR A 143 -1.30 -6.75 -4.75
C THR A 143 -0.47 -5.67 -5.42
N PHE A 144 -1.05 -5.00 -6.41
CA PHE A 144 -0.38 -3.98 -7.22
C PHE A 144 -1.01 -2.61 -6.94
N THR A 145 -0.20 -1.63 -6.55
CA THR A 145 -0.66 -0.27 -6.24
C THR A 145 0.14 0.75 -7.05
N ARG A 146 -0.53 1.73 -7.66
CA ARG A 146 0.15 2.82 -8.36
C ARG A 146 0.92 3.69 -7.37
N ASP A 147 2.21 3.89 -7.61
CA ASP A 147 3.12 4.75 -6.84
C ASP A 147 3.58 5.92 -7.73
N GLU A 148 3.24 7.14 -7.33
CA GLU A 148 3.57 8.39 -8.05
C GLU A 148 4.65 9.21 -7.31
N SER A 149 5.34 8.60 -6.35
CA SER A 149 6.37 9.26 -5.57
C SER A 149 7.60 9.61 -6.42
N PHE A 150 8.35 10.63 -6.01
CA PHE A 150 9.58 11.09 -6.69
C PHE A 150 9.40 11.50 -8.17
N GLY A 151 8.19 11.89 -8.57
CA GLY A 151 7.91 12.34 -9.94
C GLY A 151 7.92 11.22 -10.99
N MET A 152 7.91 9.96 -10.56
CA MET A 152 7.86 8.79 -11.43
C MET A 152 6.58 8.01 -11.18
N VAL A 153 6.03 7.39 -12.21
CA VAL A 153 4.93 6.43 -12.07
C VAL A 153 5.55 5.02 -12.05
N ARG A 154 5.38 4.33 -10.93
CA ARG A 154 5.75 2.93 -10.75
C ARG A 154 4.55 2.13 -10.24
N ILE A 155 4.61 0.81 -10.33
CA ILE A 155 3.60 -0.05 -9.72
C ILE A 155 4.25 -0.75 -8.54
N GLU A 156 3.89 -0.33 -7.33
CA GLU A 156 4.29 -0.97 -6.08
C GLU A 156 3.69 -2.38 -5.99
N ILE A 157 4.51 -3.32 -5.55
CA ILE A 157 4.13 -4.69 -5.24
C ILE A 157 4.12 -4.86 -3.72
N CYS A 158 3.00 -5.33 -3.18
CA CYS A 158 2.87 -5.72 -1.77
C CYS A 158 2.37 -7.16 -1.63
N CYS A 159 2.69 -7.81 -0.52
CA CYS A 159 2.10 -9.10 -0.13
C CYS A 159 0.58 -8.98 -0.01
N SER A 160 -0.18 -9.84 -0.70
CA SER A 160 -1.64 -9.81 -0.64
C SER A 160 -2.22 -10.17 0.73
N ARG A 161 -1.49 -10.95 1.54
CA ARG A 161 -1.94 -11.39 2.87
C ARG A 161 -1.70 -10.35 3.96
N CYS A 162 -0.49 -9.79 4.05
CA CYS A 162 -0.12 -8.91 5.15
C CYS A 162 0.08 -7.44 4.75
N GLY A 163 0.01 -7.11 3.46
CA GLY A 163 0.22 -5.75 2.95
C GLY A 163 1.68 -5.28 2.96
N GLY A 164 2.64 -6.15 3.28
CA GLY A 164 4.05 -5.79 3.37
C GLY A 164 4.63 -5.42 2.01
N HIS A 165 5.32 -4.28 1.96
CA HIS A 165 6.00 -3.78 0.76
C HIS A 165 7.14 -4.70 0.34
N MET A 166 7.19 -5.05 -0.95
CA MET A 166 8.20 -5.95 -1.52
C MET A 166 9.10 -5.24 -2.52
N GLY A 167 8.53 -4.35 -3.33
CA GLY A 167 9.26 -3.60 -4.35
C GLY A 167 8.33 -3.06 -5.43
N HIS A 168 8.74 -3.17 -6.69
CA HIS A 168 7.99 -2.63 -7.83
C HIS A 168 8.02 -3.57 -9.03
N VAL A 169 6.96 -3.55 -9.84
CA VAL A 169 6.91 -4.21 -11.16
C VAL A 169 7.13 -3.17 -12.25
N PHE A 170 7.92 -3.57 -13.24
CA PHE A 170 8.16 -2.85 -14.49
C PHE A 170 7.70 -3.74 -15.65
N GLU A 171 7.16 -3.12 -16.69
CA GLU A 171 6.70 -3.80 -17.90
C GLU A 171 7.23 -3.08 -19.13
N GLY A 172 7.40 -3.80 -20.26
CA GLY A 172 7.79 -3.18 -21.52
C GLY A 172 9.29 -2.94 -21.69
N GLU A 173 10.13 -3.59 -20.88
CA GLU A 173 11.59 -3.48 -20.96
C GLU A 173 12.21 -4.41 -22.01
N GLY A 174 11.41 -5.30 -22.61
CA GLY A 174 11.83 -6.21 -23.66
C GLY A 174 12.47 -7.52 -23.17
N TRP A 175 12.37 -7.86 -21.88
CA TRP A 175 12.87 -9.12 -21.31
C TRP A 175 12.30 -10.35 -22.01
N GLN A 176 11.04 -10.31 -22.43
CA GLN A 176 10.45 -11.37 -23.24
C GLN A 176 11.28 -11.63 -24.51
N LYS A 177 11.78 -10.58 -25.18
CA LYS A 177 12.57 -10.71 -26.41
C LYS A 177 14.05 -10.97 -26.13
N ILE A 178 14.61 -10.33 -25.11
CA ILE A 178 16.05 -10.41 -24.77
C ILE A 178 16.40 -11.78 -24.20
N LEU A 179 15.55 -12.35 -23.34
CA LEU A 179 15.81 -13.59 -22.60
C LEU A 179 14.80 -14.71 -22.92
N ASN A 180 13.91 -14.52 -23.91
CA ASN A 180 12.86 -15.48 -24.26
C ASN A 180 11.94 -15.86 -23.07
N LEU A 181 11.60 -14.89 -22.22
CA LEU A 181 10.73 -15.11 -21.05
C LEU A 181 9.24 -15.15 -21.46
N PRO A 182 8.38 -15.86 -20.70
CA PRO A 182 6.95 -15.92 -21.00
C PRO A 182 6.24 -14.56 -20.97
N THR A 183 6.69 -13.65 -20.12
CA THR A 183 6.13 -12.31 -19.91
C THR A 183 7.20 -11.24 -20.10
N ASP A 184 6.76 -10.01 -20.37
CA ASP A 184 7.65 -8.84 -20.39
C ASP A 184 7.57 -8.04 -19.08
N GLN A 185 7.48 -8.75 -17.96
CA GLN A 185 7.42 -8.18 -16.62
C GLN A 185 8.73 -8.40 -15.87
N ARG A 186 9.12 -7.41 -15.08
CA ARG A 186 10.22 -7.51 -14.12
C ARG A 186 9.75 -7.06 -12.75
N HIS A 187 9.54 -8.01 -11.85
CA HIS A 187 9.29 -7.77 -10.45
C HIS A 187 10.65 -7.54 -9.77
N CYS A 188 10.98 -6.28 -9.50
CA CYS A 188 12.19 -5.86 -8.79
C CYS A 188 11.90 -5.86 -7.28
N VAL A 189 12.46 -6.83 -6.56
CA VAL A 189 12.03 -7.14 -5.19
C VAL A 189 13.19 -7.03 -4.23
N ASN A 190 12.98 -6.36 -3.09
CA ASN A 190 13.95 -6.32 -2.01
C ASN A 190 14.19 -7.74 -1.47
N SER A 191 15.44 -8.19 -1.43
CA SER A 191 15.81 -9.48 -0.86
C SER A 191 15.35 -9.65 0.57
N CYS A 192 15.48 -8.62 1.41
CA CYS A 192 15.07 -8.70 2.81
C CYS A 192 13.54 -8.84 3.00
N SER A 193 12.74 -8.53 1.97
CA SER A 193 11.28 -8.75 2.01
C SER A 193 10.88 -10.21 1.81
N LEU A 194 11.84 -11.08 1.47
CA LEU A 194 11.65 -12.49 1.18
C LEU A 194 12.34 -13.37 2.22
N ASN A 195 11.79 -14.56 2.42
CA ASN A 195 12.47 -15.74 2.94
C ASN A 195 12.62 -16.75 1.78
N PHE A 196 13.58 -17.66 1.86
CA PHE A 196 13.75 -18.74 0.87
C PHE A 196 13.73 -20.10 1.54
N LYS A 197 12.99 -21.04 0.93
CA LYS A 197 12.99 -22.45 1.29
C LYS A 197 13.39 -23.28 0.08
N GLU A 198 14.48 -24.01 0.21
CA GLU A 198 14.94 -24.98 -0.80
C GLU A 198 13.89 -26.09 -1.00
N GLY A 199 13.73 -26.51 -2.26
CA GLY A 199 12.69 -27.43 -2.72
C GLY A 199 13.18 -28.85 -2.99
#